data_AF-A0A2G5XCL0-F1
#
_entry.id   AF-A0A2G5XCL0-F1
#
_cell.length_a   1.000
_cell.length_b   1.000
_cell.length_c   1.000
_cell.angle_alpha   90.00
_cell.angle_beta   90.00
_cell.angle_gamma   90.00
#
_symmetry.space_group_name_H-M   'P 1'
#
loop_
_entity.id
_entity.type
_entity.pdbx_description
1 polymer ?
#
loop_
_entity_poly.entity_id
_entity_poly.type
_entity_poly.pdbx_seq_one_letter_code
_entity_poly.pdbx_strand_id
1 'polypeptide(L)'
;MNSWDNWEKTYGNPPILQGKDFVTTIFNPLIEEQMILITGDNIDGTDEGLTFLFIYLIIDGEVDHGLETLAFNNPEEAQSFVQNLPKMTALQFMFKTLGVQPGFLY
;
A
#
# COMPACT_ATOMS: atom_id res chain seq x y z
N MET A 1 -24.56 3.31 -6.97
CA MET A 1 -24.27 3.10 -5.54
C MET A 1 -22.77 2.90 -5.48
N ASN A 2 -22.06 3.89 -4.94
CA ASN A 2 -20.60 3.91 -5.03
C ASN A 2 -20.04 2.85 -4.07
N SER A 3 -18.93 2.21 -4.44
CA SER A 3 -18.28 1.17 -3.62
C SER A 3 -18.00 1.62 -2.17
N TRP A 4 -17.86 2.94 -1.97
CA TRP A 4 -17.72 3.61 -0.68
C TRP A 4 -18.93 3.46 0.24
N ASP A 5 -20.16 3.54 -0.29
CA ASP A 5 -21.39 3.46 0.52
C ASP A 5 -21.58 2.06 1.14
N ASN A 6 -21.00 1.03 0.52
CA ASN A 6 -21.01 -0.34 1.03
C ASN A 6 -19.88 -0.61 2.03
N TRP A 7 -18.75 0.10 1.92
CA TRP A 7 -17.58 -0.12 2.77
C TRP A 7 -17.80 0.37 4.21
N GLU A 8 -18.22 1.63 4.37
CA GLU A 8 -18.48 2.24 5.70
C GLU A 8 -19.59 1.49 6.47
N LYS A 9 -20.59 0.98 5.75
CA LYS A 9 -21.67 0.18 6.34
C LYS A 9 -21.22 -1.17 6.85
N THR A 10 -20.17 -1.75 6.27
CA THR A 10 -19.77 -3.14 6.56
C THR A 10 -18.63 -3.18 7.59
N TYR A 11 -17.72 -2.20 7.58
CA TYR A 11 -16.46 -2.30 8.34
C TYR A 11 -16.19 -1.12 9.29
N GLY A 12 -17.12 -0.16 9.41
CA GLY A 12 -16.92 1.05 10.21
C GLY A 12 -15.97 2.06 9.56
N ASN A 13 -15.66 3.15 10.28
CA ASN A 13 -14.73 4.16 9.79
C ASN A 13 -13.30 3.56 9.75
N PRO A 14 -12.58 3.66 8.62
CA PRO A 14 -11.16 3.29 8.60
C PRO A 14 -10.39 4.14 9.63
N PRO A 15 -9.31 3.61 10.23
CA PRO A 15 -8.49 4.40 11.14
C PRO A 15 -8.02 5.67 10.42
N ILE A 16 -8.48 6.83 10.87
CA ILE A 16 -8.08 8.13 10.33
C ILE A 16 -6.64 8.37 10.76
N LEU A 17 -5.70 7.91 9.94
CA LEU A 17 -4.29 8.24 10.04
C LEU A 17 -4.13 9.56 9.27
N GLN A 18 -3.97 10.67 10.01
CA GLN A 18 -3.71 11.98 9.39
C GLN A 18 -2.48 11.87 8.48
N GLY A 19 -2.61 12.31 7.22
CA GLY A 19 -1.53 12.26 6.21
C GLY A 19 -1.51 11.03 5.29
N LYS A 20 -2.52 10.14 5.33
CA LYS A 20 -2.54 8.97 4.45
C LYS A 20 -3.55 9.08 3.32
N ASP A 21 -3.05 9.21 2.11
CA ASP A 21 -3.84 9.13 0.88
C ASP A 21 -4.18 7.67 0.55
N PHE A 22 -5.42 7.45 0.11
CA PHE A 22 -5.81 6.17 -0.48
C PHE A 22 -5.07 6.00 -1.81
N VAL A 23 -4.36 4.88 -1.96
CA VAL A 23 -3.64 4.59 -3.21
C VAL A 23 -4.44 3.58 -4.04
N THR A 24 -4.64 2.36 -3.52
CA THR A 24 -5.40 1.32 -4.22
C THR A 24 -5.77 0.14 -3.33
N THR A 25 -6.63 -0.74 -3.84
CA THR A 25 -6.93 -2.07 -3.30
C THR A 25 -6.67 -3.14 -4.35
N ILE A 26 -6.04 -4.25 -3.96
CA ILE A 26 -5.80 -5.41 -4.82
C ILE A 26 -6.55 -6.61 -4.24
N PHE A 27 -7.53 -7.12 -4.98
CA PHE A 27 -8.34 -8.27 -4.57
C PHE A 27 -7.66 -9.58 -4.93
N ASN A 28 -7.75 -10.56 -4.03
CA ASN A 28 -7.34 -11.92 -4.35
C ASN A 28 -8.41 -12.56 -5.27
N PRO A 29 -8.06 -13.02 -6.49
CA PRO A 29 -9.03 -13.59 -7.42
C PRO A 29 -9.53 -14.99 -7.01
N LEU A 30 -8.90 -15.63 -6.02
CA LEU A 30 -9.22 -16.97 -5.55
C LEU A 30 -9.95 -16.99 -4.20
N ILE A 31 -9.86 -15.91 -3.42
CA ILE A 31 -10.41 -15.81 -2.06
C ILE A 31 -11.04 -14.43 -1.93
N GLU A 32 -12.37 -14.36 -2.00
CA GLU A 32 -13.11 -13.08 -2.08
C GLU A 32 -12.95 -12.22 -0.84
N GLU A 33 -12.66 -12.84 0.30
CA GLU A 33 -12.51 -12.20 1.60
C GLU A 33 -11.11 -11.63 1.83
N GLN A 34 -10.16 -11.87 0.91
CA GLN A 34 -8.79 -11.40 1.00
C GLN A 34 -8.50 -10.25 0.04
N MET A 35 -7.93 -9.18 0.58
CA MET A 35 -7.40 -8.10 -0.24
C MET A 35 -6.20 -7.43 0.39
N ILE A 36 -5.42 -6.76 -0.45
CA ILE A 36 -4.35 -5.87 -0.05
C ILE A 36 -4.87 -4.44 -0.16
N LEU A 37 -4.85 -3.69 0.94
CA LEU A 37 -5.09 -2.26 0.96
C LEU A 37 -3.75 -1.53 0.99
N ILE A 38 -3.60 -0.55 0.09
CA ILE A 38 -2.42 0.32 0.04
C ILE A 38 -2.85 1.75 0.30
N THR A 39 -2.26 2.34 1.32
CA THR A 39 -2.30 3.78 1.58
C THR A 39 -0.91 4.36 1.43
N GLY A 40 -0.77 5.66 1.21
CA GLY A 40 0.53 6.29 1.10
C GLY A 40 0.56 7.68 1.70
N ASP A 41 1.75 8.21 1.86
CA ASP A 41 2.03 9.57 2.32
C ASP A 41 2.99 10.22 1.32
N ASN A 42 2.76 11.49 0.99
CA ASN A 42 3.46 12.24 -0.07
C ASN A 42 3.47 11.50 -1.43
N ILE A 43 2.31 10.96 -1.84
CA ILE A 43 2.15 10.18 -3.09
C ILE A 43 2.09 11.07 -4.34
N ASP A 44 1.77 12.34 -4.17
CA ASP A 44 1.76 13.35 -5.22
C ASP A 44 3.08 14.14 -5.31
N GLY A 45 3.99 13.97 -4.34
CA GLY A 45 5.28 14.66 -4.28
C GLY A 45 5.17 16.14 -3.93
N THR A 46 4.06 16.57 -3.34
CA THR A 46 3.86 17.98 -2.97
C THR A 46 4.69 18.41 -1.77
N ASP A 47 5.05 17.47 -0.89
CA ASP A 47 5.89 17.71 0.27
C ASP A 47 7.36 17.34 0.01
N GLU A 48 8.29 18.04 0.67
CA GLU A 48 9.70 17.67 0.64
C GLU A 48 9.93 16.39 1.48
N GLY A 49 10.51 15.36 0.87
CA GLY A 49 10.90 14.15 1.60
C GLY A 49 10.69 12.85 0.83
N LEU A 50 10.63 11.75 1.57
CA LEU A 50 10.34 10.42 1.04
C LEU A 50 8.85 10.25 0.80
N THR A 51 8.51 9.42 -0.17
CA THR A 51 7.15 8.90 -0.34
C THR A 51 7.03 7.59 0.43
N PHE A 52 5.97 7.44 1.23
CA PHE A 52 5.73 6.22 1.99
C PHE A 52 4.55 5.44 1.41
N LEU A 53 4.68 4.12 1.35
CA LEU A 53 3.56 3.21 1.13
C LEU A 53 3.37 2.32 2.36
N PHE A 54 2.13 2.16 2.76
CA PHE A 54 1.71 1.24 3.81
C PHE A 54 0.84 0.17 3.19
N ILE A 55 1.27 -1.08 3.33
CA ILE A 55 0.58 -2.25 2.78
C ILE A 55 -0.09 -3.00 3.93
N TYR A 56 -1.39 -3.25 3.77
CA TYR A 56 -2.22 -3.96 4.74
C TYR A 56 -2.84 -5.19 4.07
N LEU A 57 -2.71 -6.36 4.71
CA LEU A 57 -3.51 -7.52 4.36
C LEU A 57 -4.82 -7.46 5.14
N ILE A 58 -5.93 -7.50 4.41
CA ILE A 58 -7.27 -7.53 4.96
C ILE A 58 -7.87 -8.90 4.68
N ILE A 59 -8.39 -9.56 5.72
CA ILE A 59 -9.09 -10.84 5.67
C ILE A 59 -10.42 -10.65 6.39
N ASP A 60 -11.53 -11.05 5.76
CA ASP A 60 -12.89 -10.90 6.31
C ASP A 60 -13.22 -9.44 6.71
N GLY A 61 -12.57 -8.47 6.05
CA GLY A 61 -12.72 -7.04 6.35
C GLY A 61 -11.94 -6.53 7.55
N GLU A 62 -11.22 -7.40 8.25
CA GLU A 62 -10.34 -7.04 9.36
C GLU A 62 -8.87 -6.98 8.89
N VAL A 63 -8.09 -6.09 9.50
CA VAL A 63 -6.64 -6.02 9.25
C VAL A 63 -5.97 -7.18 10.01
N ASP A 64 -5.66 -8.26 9.30
CA ASP A 64 -5.10 -9.49 9.88
C ASP A 64 -3.59 -9.37 10.14
N HIS A 65 -2.85 -8.79 9.19
CA HIS A 65 -1.40 -8.58 9.30
C HIS A 65 -1.00 -7.14 8.96
N GLY A 66 -0.28 -6.52 9.90
CA GLY A 66 0.09 -5.12 9.86
C GLY A 66 1.49 -4.86 9.33
N LEU A 67 1.56 -3.95 8.36
CA LEU A 67 2.66 -3.04 8.05
C LEU A 67 3.95 -3.65 7.47
N GLU A 68 3.93 -3.87 6.15
CA GLU A 68 5.10 -3.46 5.38
C GLU A 68 4.98 -1.97 5.07
N THR A 69 5.88 -1.19 5.67
CA THR A 69 6.09 0.22 5.30
C THR A 69 7.26 0.27 4.34
N LEU A 70 7.02 0.81 3.16
CA LEU A 70 8.05 1.02 2.14
C LEU A 70 8.30 2.51 2.00
N ALA A 71 9.55 2.90 1.88
CA ALA A 71 9.96 4.27 1.64
C ALA A 71 10.63 4.36 0.27
N PHE A 72 10.22 5.35 -0.52
CA PHE A 72 10.71 5.62 -1.86
C PHE A 72 11.31 7.01 -1.91
N ASN A 73 12.35 7.18 -2.72
CA ASN A 73 13.03 8.47 -2.84
C ASN A 73 12.19 9.51 -3.60
N ASN A 74 11.19 9.05 -4.36
CA ASN A 74 10.30 9.89 -5.14
C ASN A 74 8.93 9.19 -5.35
N PRO A 75 7.88 9.95 -5.67
CA PRO A 75 6.55 9.41 -5.93
C PRO A 75 6.48 8.46 -7.13
N GLU A 76 7.28 8.67 -8.18
CA GLU A 76 7.24 7.86 -9.39
C GLU A 76 7.64 6.40 -9.12
N GLU A 77 8.64 6.18 -8.25
CA GLU A 77 9.04 4.86 -7.80
C GLU A 77 7.94 4.16 -7.00
N ALA A 78 7.27 4.88 -6.10
CA ALA A 78 6.15 4.36 -5.33
C ALA A 78 4.97 3.96 -6.23
N GLN A 79 4.60 4.83 -7.17
CA GLN A 79 3.54 4.56 -8.15
C GLN A 79 3.89 3.36 -9.04
N SER A 80 5.14 3.29 -9.51
CA SER A 80 5.63 2.16 -10.30
C SER A 80 5.58 0.84 -9.52
N PHE A 81 5.94 0.86 -8.23
CA PHE A 81 5.81 -0.31 -7.37
C PHE A 81 4.35 -0.80 -7.31
N VAL A 82 3.41 0.10 -7.03
CA VAL A 82 1.97 -0.22 -6.91
C VAL A 82 1.41 -0.79 -8.20
N GLN A 83 1.70 -0.18 -9.35
CA GLN A 83 1.21 -0.64 -10.65
C GLN A 83 1.73 -2.03 -11.05
N ASN A 84 2.91 -2.39 -10.56
CA ASN A 84 3.54 -3.67 -10.89
C ASN A 84 3.27 -4.75 -9.85
N LEU A 85 2.85 -4.40 -8.63
CA LEU A 85 2.66 -5.34 -7.52
C LEU A 85 1.82 -6.58 -7.89
N PRO A 86 0.67 -6.48 -8.58
CA PRO A 86 -0.12 -7.67 -8.97
C PRO A 86 0.60 -8.63 -9.95
N LYS A 87 1.64 -8.14 -10.63
CA LYS A 87 2.45 -8.88 -11.61
C LYS A 87 3.78 -9.34 -11.02
N MET A 88 4.11 -8.93 -9.79
CA MET A 88 5.35 -9.31 -9.14
C MET A 88 5.26 -10.74 -8.66
N THR A 89 6.30 -11.51 -8.94
CA THR A 89 6.56 -12.77 -8.23
C THR A 89 6.95 -12.46 -6.78
N ALA A 90 6.78 -13.44 -5.89
CA ALA A 90 7.23 -13.32 -4.50
C ALA A 90 8.71 -12.91 -4.39
N LEU A 91 9.57 -13.41 -5.30
CA LEU A 91 10.99 -13.04 -5.34
C LEU A 91 11.21 -11.57 -5.74
N GLN A 92 10.49 -11.07 -6.74
CA GLN A 92 10.56 -9.66 -7.14
C GLN A 92 10.05 -8.73 -6.03
N PHE A 93 8.96 -9.13 -5.37
CA PHE A 93 8.45 -8.43 -4.20
C PHE A 93 9.53 -8.33 -3.12
N MET A 94 10.09 -9.48 -2.68
CA MET A 94 11.16 -9.49 -1.70
C MET A 94 12.34 -8.61 -2.11
N PHE A 95 12.85 -8.67 -3.35
CA PHE A 95 13.96 -7.80 -3.77
C PHE A 95 13.62 -6.31 -3.77
N LYS A 96 12.35 -5.97 -4.02
CA LYS A 96 11.86 -4.58 -4.01
C LYS A 96 11.57 -4.07 -2.60
N THR A 97 11.26 -4.95 -1.65
CA THR A 97 10.92 -4.61 -0.26
C THR A 97 12.05 -4.85 0.73
N LEU A 98 13.06 -5.65 0.38
CA LEU A 98 14.35 -5.72 1.06
C LEU A 98 15.01 -4.35 0.90
N GLY A 99 14.76 -3.51 1.91
CA GLY A 99 15.07 -2.08 1.89
C GLY A 99 16.49 -1.77 1.46
N VAL A 100 16.63 -0.55 0.94
CA VAL A 100 17.89 0.15 0.70
C VAL A 100 18.94 -0.26 1.74
N GLN A 101 20.07 -0.84 1.31
CA GLN A 101 21.24 -0.95 2.18
C GLN A 101 21.61 0.47 2.62
N PRO A 102 21.62 0.80 3.92
CA PRO A 102 22.16 2.07 4.37
C PRO A 102 23.66 2.08 4.01
N GLY A 103 24.06 2.88 3.02
CA GLY A 103 25.48 3.19 2.77
C GLY A 103 26.09 2.88 1.40
N PHE A 104 25.39 3.03 0.27
CA PHE A 104 26.05 3.19 -1.03
C PHE A 104 25.66 4.51 -1.70
N LEU A 105 26.27 5.59 -1.21
CA LEU A 105 26.57 6.78 -2.00
C LEU A 105 28.01 6.60 -2.52
N TYR A 106 28.18 6.52 -3.83
CA TYR A 106 29.45 6.81 -4.52
C TYR A 106 29.20 7.91 -5.54
#